data_AF-A0A9W6V0P3-F1
#
_entry.id   AF-A0A9W6V0P3-F1
#
_cell.length_a   1.000
_cell.length_b   1.000
_cell.length_c   1.000
_cell.angle_alpha   90.00
_cell.angle_beta   90.00
_cell.angle_gamma   90.00
#
_symmetry.space_group_name_H-M   'P 1'
#
loop_
_entity.id
_entity.type
_entity.pdbx_description
1 polymer ?
#
loop_
_entity_poly.entity_id
_entity_poly.type
_entity_poly.pdbx_seq_one_letter_code
_entity_poly.pdbx_strand_id
1 'polypeptide(L)'
;MSRPRFWDPTGERFGIPTYPWRLAPDGLKTRRQLRACGLRPGGQPVAAQVLWRSRRSTTPRGTYSSTAYVVTVASHTQAVAADDAARVRWVPVADLIRDTNGLAFDHAQIIADALRATGDLRA
;
A
#
# COMPACT_ATOMS: atom_id res chain seq x y z
N MET A 1 8.46 32.58 0.12
CA MET A 1 7.95 31.48 0.96
C MET A 1 8.45 30.16 0.39
N SER A 2 9.08 29.29 1.20
CA SER A 2 9.54 27.98 0.73
C SER A 2 8.35 27.05 0.46
N ARG A 3 8.37 26.33 -0.67
CA ARG A 3 7.33 25.34 -1.00
C ARG A 3 7.34 24.23 0.06
N PRO A 4 6.18 23.73 0.50
CA PRO A 4 6.13 22.62 1.45
C PRO A 4 6.91 21.40 0.94
N ARG A 5 7.55 20.65 1.86
CA ARG A 5 8.47 19.54 1.53
C ARG A 5 7.97 18.52 0.51
N PHE A 6 6.68 18.22 0.56
CA PHE A 6 6.00 17.20 -0.25
C PHE A 6 5.13 17.81 -1.37
N TRP A 7 5.34 19.08 -1.71
CA TRP A 7 4.64 19.71 -2.82
C TRP A 7 5.30 19.33 -4.14
N ASP A 8 4.68 18.40 -4.87
CA ASP A 8 5.11 17.90 -6.17
C ASP A 8 3.88 17.58 -7.05
N PRO A 9 3.19 18.60 -7.60
CA PRO A 9 1.98 18.39 -8.39
C PRO A 9 2.22 17.69 -9.73
N THR A 10 3.45 17.71 -10.27
CA THR A 10 3.79 17.04 -11.54
C THR A 10 4.22 15.59 -11.33
N GLY A 11 4.63 15.22 -10.12
CA GLY A 11 5.10 13.86 -9.80
C GLY A 11 6.55 13.61 -10.23
N GLU A 12 7.28 14.64 -10.64
CA GLU A 12 8.68 14.51 -11.09
C GLU A 12 9.61 13.99 -10.00
N ARG A 13 9.30 14.25 -8.73
CA ARG A 13 10.14 13.85 -7.60
C ARG A 13 9.71 12.53 -6.98
N PHE A 14 8.41 12.24 -6.93
CA PHE A 14 7.86 11.09 -6.22
C PHE A 14 7.16 10.05 -7.13
N GLY A 15 7.24 10.23 -8.45
CA GLY A 15 6.69 9.31 -9.47
C GLY A 15 5.22 9.51 -9.80
N ILE A 16 4.45 10.11 -8.88
CA ILE A 16 3.05 10.51 -9.08
C ILE A 16 2.80 11.85 -8.38
N PRO A 17 1.77 12.62 -8.77
CA PRO A 17 1.38 13.84 -8.08
C PRO A 17 1.31 13.63 -6.56
N THR A 18 2.06 14.44 -5.83
CA THR A 18 2.24 14.30 -4.38
C THR A 18 1.95 15.63 -3.71
N TYR A 19 1.08 15.58 -2.71
CA TYR A 19 0.65 16.75 -1.96
C TYR A 19 0.94 16.59 -0.47
N PRO A 20 1.27 17.67 0.25
CA PRO A 20 1.30 17.64 1.70
C PRO A 20 -0.09 17.38 2.29
N TRP A 21 -0.14 16.91 3.54
CA TRP A 21 -1.38 16.74 4.29
C TRP A 21 -2.26 18.00 4.21
N ARG A 22 -3.53 17.82 3.83
CA ARG A 22 -4.55 18.87 3.65
C ARG A 22 -4.30 19.88 2.51
N LEU A 23 -3.37 19.61 1.61
CA LEU A 23 -3.06 20.49 0.47
C LEU A 23 -3.29 19.83 -0.91
N ALA A 24 -3.98 18.69 -0.95
CA ALA A 24 -4.43 18.10 -2.21
C ALA A 24 -5.61 18.92 -2.80
N PRO A 25 -5.65 19.13 -4.13
CA PRO A 25 -6.77 19.79 -4.81
C PRO A 25 -8.13 19.10 -4.56
N ASP A 26 -9.22 19.88 -4.56
CA ASP A 26 -10.59 19.43 -4.25
C ASP A 26 -11.12 18.33 -5.19
N GLY A 27 -10.59 18.26 -6.41
CA GLY A 27 -10.95 17.22 -7.39
C GLY A 27 -10.47 15.81 -7.02
N LEU A 28 -9.62 15.67 -6.00
CA LEU A 28 -9.07 14.39 -5.57
C LEU A 28 -9.78 13.88 -4.31
N LYS A 29 -10.03 12.57 -4.26
CA LYS A 29 -10.64 11.90 -3.11
C LYS A 29 -9.80 10.70 -2.68
N THR A 30 -9.64 10.56 -1.37
CA THR A 30 -9.06 9.35 -0.76
C THR A 30 -9.97 8.14 -0.99
N ARG A 31 -9.40 6.92 -0.93
CA ARG A 31 -10.20 5.67 -1.01
C ARG A 31 -11.36 5.64 -0.01
N ARG A 32 -11.16 6.18 1.19
CA ARG A 32 -12.20 6.29 2.22
C ARG A 32 -13.34 7.23 1.80
N GLN A 33 -13.00 8.39 1.23
CA GLN A 33 -14.00 9.35 0.75
C GLN A 33 -14.79 8.78 -0.45
N LEU A 34 -14.14 8.09 -1.38
CA LEU A 34 -14.84 7.42 -2.48
C LEU A 34 -15.82 6.37 -1.97
N ARG A 35 -15.40 5.52 -1.01
CA ARG A 35 -16.29 4.54 -0.37
C ARG A 35 -17.48 5.18 0.33
N ALA A 36 -17.28 6.31 1.03
CA ALA A 36 -18.36 7.04 1.67
C ALA A 36 -19.39 7.58 0.65
N CYS A 37 -18.96 7.86 -0.58
CA CYS A 37 -19.83 8.22 -1.71
C CYS A 37 -20.41 7.00 -2.46
N GLY A 38 -20.20 5.76 -1.98
CA GLY A 38 -20.63 4.55 -2.68
C GLY A 38 -19.81 4.22 -3.95
N LEU A 39 -18.72 4.95 -4.18
CA LEU A 39 -17.87 4.78 -5.37
C LEU A 39 -16.74 3.77 -5.09
N ARG A 40 -16.39 3.00 -6.12
CA ARG A 40 -15.25 2.07 -6.11
C ARG A 40 -14.31 2.41 -7.26
N PRO A 41 -13.00 2.58 -7.03
CA PRO A 41 -12.04 2.74 -8.11
C PRO A 41 -12.03 1.45 -8.94
N GLY A 42 -12.57 1.49 -10.16
CA GLY A 42 -12.71 0.33 -11.05
C GLY A 42 -11.39 -0.06 -11.71
N GLY A 43 -10.36 -0.39 -10.92
CA GLY A 43 -9.02 -0.72 -11.42
C GLY A 43 -8.19 0.49 -11.86
N GLN A 44 -8.70 1.71 -11.69
CA GLN A 44 -7.95 2.93 -11.98
C GLN A 44 -6.71 3.06 -11.08
N PRO A 45 -5.56 3.48 -11.62
CA PRO A 45 -4.36 3.71 -10.83
C PRO A 45 -4.56 4.86 -9.84
N VAL A 46 -3.67 4.95 -8.85
CA VAL A 46 -3.69 6.04 -7.87
C VAL A 46 -3.31 7.35 -8.57
N ALA A 47 -4.26 8.28 -8.66
CA ALA A 47 -4.06 9.56 -9.34
C ALA A 47 -3.10 10.52 -8.61
N ALA A 48 -3.02 10.41 -7.27
CA ALA A 48 -2.13 11.22 -6.45
C ALA A 48 -1.94 10.58 -5.06
N GLN A 49 -0.85 10.92 -4.40
CA GLN A 49 -0.59 10.56 -3.01
C GLN A 49 -0.52 11.78 -2.10
N VAL A 50 -0.73 11.53 -0.81
CA VAL A 50 -0.54 12.52 0.24
C VAL A 50 0.58 12.05 1.15
N LEU A 51 1.62 12.88 1.30
CA LEU A 51 2.72 12.60 2.21
C LEU A 51 2.78 13.63 3.33
N TRP A 52 3.11 13.14 4.52
CA TRP A 52 3.49 13.97 5.64
C TRP A 52 4.62 13.28 6.38
N ARG A 53 5.31 14.05 7.23
CA ARG A 53 6.33 13.50 8.11
C ARG A 53 5.76 13.47 9.51
N SER A 54 5.43 12.28 10.01
CA SER A 54 5.20 12.11 11.44
C SER A 54 6.46 12.50 12.21
N ARG A 55 6.31 13.15 13.37
CA ARG A 55 7.44 13.39 14.29
C ARG A 55 8.10 12.09 14.76
N ARG A 56 7.39 10.96 14.64
CA ARG A 56 7.89 9.62 14.94
C ARG A 56 8.60 8.94 13.75
N SER A 57 8.53 9.52 12.55
CA SER A 57 9.11 8.94 11.33
C SER A 57 10.57 9.32 11.18
N THR A 58 11.46 8.33 11.22
CA THR A 58 12.90 8.50 10.94
C THR A 58 13.22 8.47 9.45
N THR A 59 12.30 7.97 8.62
CA THR A 59 12.49 7.84 7.16
C THR A 59 12.43 9.20 6.44
N PRO A 60 13.31 9.46 5.45
CA PRO A 60 13.25 10.67 4.63
C PRO A 60 12.01 10.73 3.71
N ARG A 61 11.47 9.57 3.34
CA ARG A 61 10.35 9.45 2.40
C ARG A 61 8.97 9.80 2.99
N GLY A 62 8.91 10.11 4.29
CA GLY A 62 7.67 10.43 4.97
C GLY A 62 6.96 9.20 5.54
N THR A 63 5.75 9.42 6.02
CA THR A 63 4.91 8.38 6.61
C THR A 63 4.01 7.78 5.55
N TYR A 64 3.97 6.45 5.49
CA TYR A 64 3.11 5.69 4.59
C TYR A 64 1.86 5.20 5.32
N SER A 65 0.76 5.07 4.59
CA SER A 65 -0.45 4.38 5.04
C SER A 65 -0.84 3.37 3.98
N SER A 66 -0.80 2.09 4.35
CA SER A 66 -1.23 0.98 3.51
C SER A 66 -2.65 0.55 3.89
N THR A 67 -3.36 -0.06 2.95
CA THR A 67 -4.60 -0.80 3.20
C THR A 67 -4.41 -2.18 2.61
N ALA A 68 -4.36 -3.20 3.47
CA ALA A 68 -4.23 -4.59 3.06
C ALA A 68 -5.60 -5.22 2.81
N TYR A 69 -5.63 -6.23 1.93
CA TYR A 69 -6.80 -7.03 1.62
C TYR A 69 -6.40 -8.50 1.66
N VAL A 70 -7.29 -9.35 2.14
CA VAL A 70 -7.16 -10.82 2.02
C VAL A 70 -8.11 -11.28 0.94
N VAL A 71 -7.63 -12.14 0.05
CA VAL A 71 -8.39 -12.70 -1.07
C VAL A 71 -8.13 -14.19 -1.18
N THR A 72 -9.17 -14.95 -1.48
CA THR A 72 -9.06 -16.38 -1.81
C THR A 72 -9.20 -16.53 -3.32
N VAL A 73 -8.30 -17.30 -3.92
CA VAL A 73 -8.28 -17.60 -5.36
C VAL A 73 -8.33 -19.11 -5.58
N ALA A 74 -8.63 -19.54 -6.80
CA ALA A 74 -8.60 -20.97 -7.13
C ALA A 74 -7.16 -21.51 -7.04
N SER A 75 -6.99 -22.76 -6.63
CA SER A 75 -5.67 -23.36 -6.42
C SER A 75 -4.79 -23.41 -7.67
N HIS A 76 -5.40 -23.37 -8.87
CA HIS A 76 -4.71 -23.36 -10.16
C HIS A 76 -4.42 -21.94 -10.69
N THR A 77 -4.71 -20.90 -9.91
CA THR A 77 -4.40 -19.52 -10.31
C THR A 77 -2.89 -19.35 -10.46
N GLN A 78 -2.44 -18.99 -11.65
CA GLN A 78 -1.04 -18.70 -11.91
C GLN A 78 -0.70 -17.28 -11.46
N ALA A 79 0.37 -17.13 -10.69
CA ALA A 79 0.93 -15.83 -10.35
C ALA A 79 1.84 -15.36 -11.50
N VAL A 80 1.55 -14.17 -12.05
CA VAL A 80 2.34 -13.56 -13.13
C VAL A 80 2.91 -12.25 -12.63
N ALA A 81 4.23 -12.07 -12.75
CA ALA A 81 4.89 -10.84 -12.37
C ALA A 81 4.56 -9.73 -13.39
N ALA A 82 4.37 -8.51 -12.92
CA ALA A 82 4.00 -7.34 -13.73
C ALA A 82 4.81 -6.11 -13.29
N ASP A 83 4.68 -5.01 -14.03
CA ASP A 83 5.20 -3.66 -13.75
C ASP A 83 6.51 -3.58 -12.93
N ASP A 84 6.41 -3.57 -11.60
CA ASP A 84 7.51 -3.35 -10.65
C ASP A 84 8.09 -4.64 -10.05
N ALA A 85 7.47 -5.79 -10.31
CA ALA A 85 7.91 -7.09 -9.81
C ALA A 85 8.80 -7.81 -10.83
N ALA A 86 10.08 -7.98 -10.49
CA ALA A 86 11.00 -8.80 -11.29
C ALA A 86 10.69 -10.31 -11.20
N ARG A 87 10.06 -10.78 -10.11
CA ARG A 87 9.70 -12.18 -9.86
C ARG A 87 8.46 -12.27 -8.98
N VAL A 88 7.67 -13.35 -9.17
CA VAL A 88 6.53 -13.71 -8.32
C VAL A 88 6.52 -15.21 -8.08
N ARG A 89 6.03 -15.64 -6.90
CA ARG A 89 5.83 -17.06 -6.57
C ARG A 89 4.72 -17.22 -5.52
N TRP A 90 3.99 -18.32 -5.62
CA TRP A 90 3.22 -18.83 -4.49
C TRP A 90 4.20 -19.46 -3.47
N VAL A 91 4.05 -19.12 -2.19
CA VAL A 91 4.89 -19.64 -1.10
C VAL A 91 3.98 -20.24 -0.05
N PRO A 92 4.28 -21.44 0.49
CA PRO A 92 3.59 -21.96 1.66
C PRO A 92 3.68 -20.96 2.81
N VAL A 93 2.54 -20.60 3.41
CA VAL A 93 2.51 -19.57 4.45
C VAL A 93 3.31 -19.98 5.69
N ALA A 94 3.41 -21.30 5.97
CA ALA A 94 4.21 -21.84 7.05
C ALA A 94 5.70 -21.48 6.92
N ASP A 95 6.23 -21.40 5.70
CA ASP A 95 7.64 -21.04 5.47
C ASP A 95 7.89 -19.56 5.77
N LEU A 96 6.94 -18.69 5.40
CA LEU A 96 7.01 -17.26 5.67
C LEU A 96 6.93 -16.92 7.16
N ILE A 97 6.20 -17.73 7.94
CA ILE A 97 6.11 -17.56 9.39
C ILE A 97 7.40 -18.01 10.08
N ARG A 98 8.09 -19.02 9.54
CA ARG A 98 9.35 -19.53 10.09
C ARG A 98 10.52 -18.58 9.88
N ASP A 99 10.56 -17.88 8.74
CA ASP A 99 11.59 -16.88 8.44
C ASP A 99 11.00 -15.64 7.76
N THR A 100 10.92 -14.55 8.52
CA THR A 100 10.38 -13.27 8.06
C THR A 100 11.44 -12.33 7.49
N ASN A 101 12.73 -12.69 7.49
CA ASN A 101 13.84 -11.76 7.14
C ASN A 101 13.80 -11.29 5.68
N GLY A 102 13.06 -11.98 4.81
CA GLY A 102 12.87 -11.61 3.40
C GLY A 102 11.65 -10.72 3.12
N LEU A 103 10.84 -10.39 4.12
CA LEU A 103 9.62 -9.60 3.94
C LEU A 103 9.91 -8.10 4.04
N ALA A 104 9.43 -7.34 3.05
CA ALA A 104 9.58 -5.88 3.02
C ALA A 104 8.66 -5.19 4.04
N PHE A 105 9.06 -4.00 4.49
CA PHE A 105 8.27 -3.12 5.36
C PHE A 105 7.74 -3.87 6.61
N ASP A 106 6.44 -3.83 6.83
CA ASP A 106 5.69 -4.45 7.91
C ASP A 106 4.89 -5.68 7.45
N HIS A 107 5.25 -6.28 6.30
CA HIS A 107 4.48 -7.37 5.71
C HIS A 107 4.36 -8.61 6.60
N ALA A 108 5.33 -8.88 7.47
CA ALA A 108 5.25 -9.96 8.46
C ALA A 108 4.05 -9.77 9.39
N GLN A 109 3.81 -8.53 9.85
CA GLN A 109 2.66 -8.20 10.69
C GLN A 109 1.34 -8.31 9.89
N ILE A 110 1.33 -7.82 8.65
CA ILE A 110 0.16 -7.92 7.76
C ILE A 110 -0.26 -9.39 7.55
N ILE A 111 0.70 -10.28 7.27
CA ILE A 111 0.41 -11.71 7.09
C ILE A 111 -0.11 -12.33 8.39
N ALA A 112 0.52 -12.03 9.53
CA ALA A 112 0.07 -12.53 10.83
C ALA A 112 -1.38 -12.08 11.14
N ASP A 113 -1.71 -10.82 10.88
CA ASP A 113 -3.07 -10.29 11.07
C ASP A 113 -4.07 -10.88 10.09
N ALA A 114 -3.68 -11.12 8.83
CA ALA A 114 -4.53 -11.79 7.85
C ALA A 114 -4.93 -13.20 8.30
N LEU A 115 -3.97 -14.00 8.78
CA LEU A 115 -4.23 -15.37 9.25
C LEU A 115 -5.10 -15.40 10.52
N ARG A 116 -4.95 -14.41 11.41
CA ARG A 116 -5.87 -14.21 12.54
C ARG A 116 -7.29 -13.91 12.07
N ALA A 117 -7.42 -13.07 11.04
CA ALA A 117 -8.71 -12.62 10.52
C ALA A 117 -9.46 -13.71 9.75
N THR A 118 -8.77 -14.61 9.03
CA THR A 118 -9.40 -15.71 8.29
C THR A 118 -9.62 -16.98 9.10
N GLY A 119 -8.95 -17.11 10.26
CA GLY A 119 -9.01 -18.31 11.09
C GLY A 119 -8.03 -19.41 10.67
N ASP A 120 -7.13 -19.12 9.72
CA ASP A 120 -6.16 -20.07 9.16
C ASP A 120 -4.93 -20.30 10.06
N LEU A 121 -4.85 -19.68 11.25
CA LEU A 121 -3.82 -19.97 12.25
C LEU A 121 -3.97 -21.34 12.95
N ARG A 122 -4.94 -22.17 12.55
CA ARG A 122 -5.10 -23.53 13.06
C ARG A 122 -4.58 -24.54 12.03
N ALA A 123 -3.26 -24.65 11.93
CA ALA A 123 -2.57 -25.78 11.32
C ALA A 123 -1.39 -26.18 12.20
#